data_AF-A0A9D2EGV6-F1
#
_entry.id   AF-A0A9D2EGV6-F1
#
_cell.length_a   1.000
_cell.length_b   1.000
_cell.length_c   1.000
_cell.angle_alpha   90.00
_cell.angle_beta   90.00
_cell.angle_gamma   90.00
#
_symmetry.space_group_name_H-M   'P 1'
#
loop_
_entity.id
_entity.type
_entity.pdbx_description
1 polymer ?
#
loop_
_entity_poly.entity_id
_entity_poly.type
_entity_poly.pdbx_seq_one_letter_code
_entity_poly.pdbx_strand_id
1 'polypeptide(L)'
;EVSIDAVTAGGEDLLTQAEQAWEVAELPFVMDGASAQTGDGPFTLRATTVPFTLGPATGTGVETTRFVPPGDVPDLPVLVTPGWSGQVLDSGTDISVAGTELRMHAAGQIPVVPGEESTRGVLVDLPSLQAALLRSTVNARAVSEVWLATGDQPGVTAEAAALAGPRAEVSAAEDFADDPVSAPARAVYWIAAVCALLLALPAVVAVALTQATARRGEVVVLRAVGVGSVQQARTRRAELFGLELAAVATGLLTGLGISALIMTDLVRATSPQTSAAVPLSLTASWLPGTLLLAAIVVTVVAVAFWYGRTVRRQVLDLTWREEIR
;
A
#
# COMPACT_ATOMS: atom_id res chain seq x y z
N GLU A 1 5.28 45.00 35.43
CA GLU A 1 4.77 45.15 34.07
C GLU A 1 5.78 44.51 33.13
N VAL A 2 5.34 43.61 32.26
CA VAL A 2 6.21 43.01 31.23
C VAL A 2 5.70 43.53 29.90
N SER A 3 6.46 44.41 29.27
CA SER A 3 6.21 44.88 27.90
C SER A 3 7.05 44.09 26.92
N ILE A 4 6.51 43.86 25.72
CA ILE A 4 7.28 43.37 24.58
C ILE A 4 7.62 44.62 23.75
N ASP A 5 8.90 45.01 23.78
CA ASP A 5 9.33 46.28 23.17
C ASP A 5 9.58 46.18 21.65
N ALA A 6 9.89 44.97 21.14
CA ALA A 6 10.07 44.69 19.72
C ALA A 6 9.85 43.21 19.42
N VAL A 7 9.33 42.90 18.23
CA VAL A 7 9.24 41.52 17.73
C VAL A 7 9.78 41.50 16.31
N THR A 8 10.96 40.93 16.10
CA THR A 8 11.59 40.99 14.77
C THR A 8 11.57 39.66 14.03
N ALA A 9 11.28 39.71 12.73
CA ALA A 9 11.46 38.59 11.81
C ALA A 9 12.10 39.10 10.52
N GLY A 10 13.19 38.47 10.06
CA GLY A 10 13.91 38.93 8.86
C GLY A 10 14.51 40.34 8.99
N GLY A 11 14.65 40.87 10.21
CA GLY A 11 15.11 42.25 10.48
C GLY A 11 13.99 43.30 10.50
N GLU A 12 12.74 42.92 10.23
CA GLU A 12 11.58 43.81 10.32
C GLU A 12 10.91 43.69 11.68
N ASP A 13 10.45 44.82 12.25
CA ASP A 13 9.69 44.84 13.51
C ASP A 13 8.20 44.60 13.27
N LEU A 14 7.77 43.38 13.54
CA LEU A 14 6.40 42.89 13.39
C LEU A 14 5.42 43.56 14.36
N LEU A 15 5.88 44.14 15.49
CA LEU A 15 4.97 44.88 16.38
C LEU A 15 4.42 46.12 15.68
N THR A 16 5.24 46.78 14.86
CA THR A 16 4.82 47.97 14.10
C THR A 16 3.90 47.66 12.92
N GLN A 17 3.92 46.41 12.44
CA GLN A 17 3.09 45.92 11.34
C GLN A 17 1.76 45.32 11.79
N ALA A 18 1.59 45.05 13.10
CA ALA A 18 0.33 44.55 13.64
C ALA A 18 -0.75 45.65 13.57
N GLU A 19 -1.61 45.61 12.55
CA GLU A 19 -2.74 46.53 12.40
C GLU A 19 -3.76 46.44 13.54
N GLN A 20 -3.76 45.32 14.29
CA GLN A 20 -4.59 45.11 15.47
C GLN A 20 -3.76 45.28 16.74
N ALA A 21 -4.26 46.07 17.67
CA ALA A 21 -3.68 46.21 19.00
C ALA A 21 -3.59 44.82 19.65
N TRP A 22 -2.38 44.42 20.02
CA TRP A 22 -2.17 43.20 20.81
C TRP A 22 -3.02 43.30 22.08
N GLU A 23 -3.82 42.28 22.35
CA GLU A 23 -4.62 42.26 23.57
C GLU A 23 -3.69 41.99 24.75
N VAL A 24 -3.63 42.94 25.68
CA VAL A 24 -2.78 42.82 26.86
C VAL A 24 -3.40 41.75 27.77
N ALA A 25 -2.81 40.57 27.77
CA ALA A 25 -3.15 39.54 28.74
C ALA A 25 -2.54 39.92 30.09
N GLU A 26 -3.37 40.42 31.01
CA GLU A 26 -2.98 40.53 32.42
C GLU A 26 -2.91 39.14 33.01
N LEU A 27 -1.69 38.63 33.20
CA LEU A 27 -1.47 37.41 33.97
C LEU A 27 -1.60 37.78 35.45
N PRO A 28 -2.66 37.33 36.16
CA PRO A 28 -2.83 37.68 37.56
C PRO A 28 -1.73 36.98 38.36
N PHE A 29 -0.69 37.72 38.73
CA PHE A 29 0.20 37.29 39.80
C PHE A 29 -0.58 37.39 41.11
N VAL A 30 -1.16 36.28 41.56
CA VAL A 30 -2.05 36.25 42.73
C VAL A 30 -1.29 36.51 44.04
N MET A 31 0.05 36.61 44.04
CA MET A 31 0.86 36.68 45.27
C MET A 31 2.07 37.61 45.20
N ASP A 32 2.32 38.29 46.33
CA ASP A 32 3.54 39.06 46.59
C ASP A 32 4.78 38.14 46.50
N GLY A 33 5.76 38.54 45.68
CA GLY A 33 7.01 37.80 45.47
C GLY A 33 7.03 36.87 44.25
N ALA A 34 5.96 36.80 43.46
CA ALA A 34 6.01 36.17 42.15
C ALA A 34 6.97 36.94 41.23
N SER A 35 7.75 36.22 40.43
CA SER A 35 8.68 36.83 39.46
C SER A 35 8.47 36.23 38.07
N ALA A 36 8.61 37.07 37.05
CA ALA A 36 8.59 36.68 35.66
C ALA A 36 9.99 36.84 35.07
N GLN A 37 10.44 35.86 34.31
CA GLN A 37 11.67 35.93 33.53
C GLN A 37 11.38 35.50 32.09
N THR A 38 12.15 36.00 31.13
CA THR A 38 12.13 35.46 29.76
C THR A 38 12.56 33.99 29.79
N GLY A 39 11.77 33.12 29.17
CA GLY A 39 12.13 31.69 29.03
C GLY A 39 13.14 31.46 27.91
N ASP A 40 13.66 30.24 27.82
CA ASP A 40 14.70 29.86 26.85
C ASP A 40 14.17 29.74 25.40
N GLY A 41 12.87 29.94 25.16
CA GLY A 41 12.22 29.84 23.85
C GLY A 41 11.71 31.17 23.30
N PRO A 42 11.50 31.29 21.98
CA PRO A 42 10.90 32.48 21.37
C PRO A 42 9.50 32.71 21.95
N PHE A 43 9.20 33.95 22.36
CA PHE A 43 7.93 34.36 22.98
C PHE A 43 7.54 33.57 24.23
N THR A 44 8.50 33.06 24.99
CA THR A 44 8.23 32.35 26.24
C THR A 44 8.47 33.25 27.44
N LEU A 45 7.50 33.27 28.36
CA LEU A 45 7.64 33.87 29.67
C LEU A 45 7.53 32.78 30.73
N ARG A 46 8.50 32.73 31.64
CA ARG A 46 8.51 31.83 32.78
C ARG A 46 8.12 32.63 34.01
N ALA A 47 6.90 32.39 34.49
CA ALA A 47 6.45 32.86 35.78
C ALA A 47 6.83 31.83 36.87
N THR A 48 7.51 32.28 37.92
CA THR A 48 7.70 31.50 39.14
C THR A 48 6.81 32.10 40.22
N THR A 49 5.78 31.35 40.61
CA THR A 49 4.94 31.69 41.76
C THR A 49 5.57 31.10 43.03
N VAL A 50 5.61 31.89 44.10
CA VAL A 50 6.01 31.41 45.43
C VAL A 50 4.99 30.37 45.90
N PRO A 51 5.40 29.40 46.74
CA PRO A 51 4.59 28.23 47.00
C PRO A 51 3.29 28.63 47.71
N PHE A 52 2.14 28.17 47.18
CA PHE A 52 0.87 28.32 47.87
C PHE A 52 0.68 27.18 48.86
N THR A 53 0.16 27.50 50.04
CA THR A 53 -0.14 26.53 51.10
C THR A 53 -1.60 26.11 50.98
N LEU A 54 -1.85 24.86 50.56
CA LEU A 54 -3.19 24.25 50.56
C LEU A 54 -3.13 23.03 51.48
N GLY A 55 -3.35 23.27 52.78
CA GLY A 55 -3.12 22.26 53.83
C GLY A 55 -1.62 22.04 54.12
N PRO A 56 -1.17 20.82 54.48
CA PRO A 56 0.24 20.56 54.84
C PRO A 56 1.20 20.50 53.65
N ALA A 57 0.72 20.73 52.42
CA ALA A 57 1.52 20.68 51.21
C ALA A 57 1.75 22.09 50.65
N THR A 58 3.01 22.42 50.40
CA THR A 58 3.44 23.58 49.60
C THR A 58 3.76 23.10 48.19
N GLY A 59 3.14 23.70 47.18
CA GLY A 59 3.40 23.41 45.76
C GLY A 59 3.95 24.64 45.05
N THR A 60 5.04 24.47 44.29
CA THR A 60 5.49 25.45 43.30
C THR A 60 4.98 25.03 41.91
N GLY A 61 4.48 25.99 41.14
CA GLY A 61 4.01 25.77 39.77
C GLY A 61 4.81 26.61 38.78
N VAL A 62 5.06 26.07 37.60
CA VAL A 62 5.55 26.85 36.45
C VAL A 62 4.40 26.94 35.47
N GLU A 63 3.97 28.17 35.16
CA GLU A 63 3.00 28.42 34.10
C GLU A 63 3.75 28.97 32.88
N THR A 64 3.47 28.39 31.72
CA THR A 64 4.03 28.83 30.44
C THR A 64 2.91 29.46 29.62
N THR A 65 3.00 30.76 29.41
CA THR A 65 2.07 31.52 28.57
C THR A 65 2.71 31.78 27.21
N ARG A 66 1.94 31.60 26.13
CA ARG A 66 2.35 31.97 24.77
C ARG A 66 1.62 33.24 24.36
N PHE A 67 2.37 34.18 23.78
CA PHE A 67 1.79 35.36 23.14
C PHE A 67 1.32 35.01 21.72
N VAL A 68 0.04 35.22 21.45
CA VAL A 68 -0.58 35.00 20.14
C VAL A 68 -1.41 36.24 19.82
N PRO A 69 -1.44 36.73 18.56
CA PRO A 69 -2.30 37.86 18.20
C PRO A 69 -3.77 37.58 18.55
N PRO A 70 -4.54 38.62 18.94
CA PRO A 70 -5.95 38.47 19.26
C PRO A 70 -6.73 37.87 18.09
N GLY A 71 -7.75 37.10 18.40
CA GLY A 71 -8.64 36.49 17.41
C GLY A 71 -9.25 35.18 17.88
N ASP A 72 -10.43 34.88 17.37
CA ASP A 72 -11.13 33.64 17.65
C ASP A 72 -10.41 32.42 17.07
N VAL A 73 -10.65 31.25 17.66
CA VAL A 73 -10.23 29.98 17.06
C VAL A 73 -11.01 29.79 15.76
N PRO A 74 -10.34 29.71 14.60
CA PRO A 74 -11.04 29.62 13.32
C PRO A 74 -11.76 28.28 13.19
N ASP A 75 -12.95 28.29 12.60
CA ASP A 75 -13.60 27.08 12.11
C ASP A 75 -12.83 26.57 10.89
N LEU A 76 -12.44 25.28 10.91
CA LEU A 76 -11.52 24.72 9.94
C LEU A 76 -12.27 24.02 8.80
N PRO A 77 -12.18 24.53 7.55
CA PRO A 77 -12.67 23.80 6.39
C PRO A 77 -11.78 22.59 6.13
N VAL A 78 -12.38 21.41 5.98
CA VAL A 78 -11.63 20.17 5.76
C VAL A 78 -12.15 19.33 4.60
N LEU A 79 -11.24 18.62 3.95
CA LEU A 79 -11.59 17.55 3.01
C LEU A 79 -11.58 16.23 3.77
N VAL A 80 -12.69 15.48 3.72
CA VAL A 80 -12.85 14.23 4.46
C VAL A 80 -12.81 13.02 3.55
N THR A 81 -12.27 11.91 4.03
CA THR A 81 -12.43 10.63 3.35
C THR A 81 -13.87 10.12 3.44
N PRO A 82 -14.32 9.20 2.56
CA PRO A 82 -15.67 8.65 2.62
C PRO A 82 -16.02 8.05 4.00
N GLY A 83 -15.03 7.51 4.72
CA GLY A 83 -15.20 6.97 6.08
C GLY A 83 -15.57 8.01 7.15
N TRP A 84 -15.40 9.31 6.87
CA TRP A 84 -15.73 10.44 7.75
C TRP A 84 -16.89 11.30 7.25
N SER A 85 -17.41 11.04 6.05
CA SER A 85 -18.46 11.85 5.39
C SER A 85 -19.77 11.99 6.19
N GLY A 86 -20.08 11.06 7.08
CA GLY A 86 -21.25 11.13 7.97
C GLY A 86 -20.97 11.64 9.39
N GLN A 87 -19.72 11.97 9.70
CA GLN A 87 -19.27 12.36 11.05
C GLN A 87 -18.87 13.84 11.10
N VAL A 88 -18.18 14.33 10.07
CA VAL A 88 -17.90 15.76 9.92
C VAL A 88 -19.00 16.37 9.08
N LEU A 89 -19.83 17.18 9.72
CA LEU A 89 -20.97 17.81 9.09
C LEU A 89 -20.57 19.17 8.50
N ASP A 90 -21.31 19.60 7.49
CA ASP A 90 -21.16 20.95 6.92
C ASP A 90 -21.47 22.05 7.96
N SER A 91 -22.26 21.73 8.99
CA SER A 91 -22.56 22.61 10.13
C SER A 91 -21.44 22.71 11.18
N GLY A 92 -20.35 21.98 10.97
CA GLY A 92 -19.25 21.85 11.91
C GLY A 92 -19.46 20.72 12.92
N THR A 93 -18.34 20.07 13.26
CA THR A 93 -18.21 19.00 14.24
C THR A 93 -16.95 19.29 15.08
N ASP A 94 -17.02 19.06 16.38
CA ASP A 94 -15.86 19.18 17.27
C ASP A 94 -15.03 17.89 17.20
N ILE A 95 -13.75 18.02 16.87
CA ILE A 95 -12.83 16.90 16.67
C ILE A 95 -11.57 17.13 17.48
N SER A 96 -11.18 16.10 18.23
CA SER A 96 -9.95 16.10 19.01
C SER A 96 -8.72 15.88 18.13
N VAL A 97 -7.84 16.88 18.05
CA VAL A 97 -6.54 16.80 17.38
C VAL A 97 -5.44 16.98 18.42
N ALA A 98 -4.61 15.94 18.61
CA ALA A 98 -3.55 15.93 19.62
C ALA A 98 -4.05 16.32 21.03
N GLY A 99 -5.29 15.90 21.38
CA GLY A 99 -5.93 16.20 22.66
C GLY A 99 -6.56 17.59 22.75
N THR A 100 -6.66 18.32 21.64
CA THR A 100 -7.28 19.65 21.57
C THR A 100 -8.54 19.60 20.71
N GLU A 101 -9.68 20.03 21.25
CA GLU A 101 -10.93 20.08 20.49
C GLU A 101 -10.90 21.25 19.50
N LEU A 102 -11.07 20.93 18.22
CA LEU A 102 -11.14 21.89 17.14
C LEU A 102 -12.47 21.75 16.40
N ARG A 103 -13.11 22.87 16.11
CA ARG A 103 -14.30 22.91 15.25
C ARG A 103 -13.86 22.76 13.79
N MET A 104 -14.38 21.73 13.11
CA MET A 104 -14.13 21.53 11.68
C MET A 104 -15.43 21.28 10.93
N HIS A 105 -15.53 21.77 9.70
CA HIS A 105 -16.67 21.50 8.82
C HIS A 105 -16.20 20.92 7.48
N ALA A 106 -17.03 20.04 6.91
CA ALA A 106 -16.71 19.41 5.64
C ALA A 106 -16.84 20.43 4.49
N ALA A 107 -15.73 20.72 3.82
CA ALA A 107 -15.68 21.54 2.61
C ALA A 107 -15.75 20.68 1.33
N GLY A 108 -15.48 19.39 1.45
CA GLY A 108 -15.51 18.44 0.34
C GLY A 108 -15.00 17.06 0.73
N GLN A 109 -14.85 16.19 -0.27
CA GLN A 109 -14.35 14.82 -0.09
C GLN A 109 -13.07 14.57 -0.87
N ILE A 110 -12.16 13.84 -0.26
CA ILE A 110 -10.93 13.32 -0.89
C ILE A 110 -10.92 11.79 -0.76
N PRO A 111 -10.56 11.03 -1.80
CA PRO A 111 -10.63 9.57 -1.73
C PRO A 111 -9.67 8.96 -0.69
N VAL A 112 -8.49 9.57 -0.50
CA VAL A 112 -7.44 9.12 0.43
C VAL A 112 -6.59 10.28 0.91
N VAL A 113 -6.09 10.20 2.14
CA VAL A 113 -5.06 11.11 2.67
C VAL A 113 -3.71 10.37 2.61
N PRO A 114 -2.69 10.89 1.91
CA PRO A 114 -1.37 10.28 1.91
C PRO A 114 -0.80 10.13 3.31
N GLY A 115 -0.14 9.00 3.60
CA GLY A 115 0.42 8.70 4.92
C GLY A 115 -0.60 8.21 5.96
N GLU A 116 -1.90 8.28 5.68
CA GLU A 116 -2.94 7.76 6.57
C GLU A 116 -3.26 6.30 6.23
N GLU A 117 -2.98 5.39 7.17
CA GLU A 117 -3.29 3.95 7.03
C GLU A 117 -4.80 3.68 7.17
N SER A 118 -5.52 4.56 7.85
CA SER A 118 -6.95 4.42 8.08
C SER A 118 -7.79 4.82 6.86
N THR A 119 -8.97 4.21 6.73
CA THR A 119 -10.02 4.69 5.80
C THR A 119 -10.66 6.01 6.25
N ARG A 120 -10.29 6.48 7.44
CA ARG A 120 -10.81 7.66 8.13
C ARG A 120 -9.69 8.70 8.25
N GLY A 121 -9.70 9.67 7.34
CA GLY A 121 -8.70 10.72 7.28
C GLY A 121 -9.33 12.07 6.96
N VAL A 122 -8.63 13.12 7.35
CA VAL A 122 -9.02 14.51 7.14
C VAL A 122 -7.81 15.27 6.60
N LEU A 123 -8.00 16.01 5.52
CA LEU A 123 -7.01 16.94 5.00
C LEU A 123 -7.44 18.37 5.30
N VAL A 124 -6.54 19.12 5.95
CA VAL A 124 -6.75 20.49 6.38
C VAL A 124 -5.59 21.35 5.94
N ASP A 125 -5.86 22.63 5.70
CA ASP A 125 -4.81 23.61 5.45
C ASP A 125 -3.89 23.73 6.68
N LEU A 126 -2.59 23.51 6.46
CA LEU A 126 -1.61 23.46 7.54
C LEU A 126 -1.46 24.79 8.30
N PRO A 127 -1.30 25.95 7.62
CA PRO A 127 -1.29 27.25 8.30
C PRO A 127 -2.53 27.48 9.18
N SER A 128 -3.71 27.15 8.67
CA SER A 128 -4.97 27.30 9.42
C SER A 128 -5.02 26.39 10.64
N LEU A 129 -4.63 25.12 10.48
CA LEU A 129 -4.55 24.16 11.60
C LEU A 129 -3.53 24.61 12.65
N GLN A 130 -2.35 25.06 12.24
CA GLN A 130 -1.33 25.56 13.16
C GLN A 130 -1.80 26.79 13.92
N ALA A 131 -2.45 27.74 13.24
CA ALA A 131 -3.01 28.91 13.89
C ALA A 131 -4.09 28.53 14.92
N ALA A 132 -4.96 27.55 14.58
CA ALA A 132 -5.95 27.04 15.52
C ALA A 132 -5.30 26.36 16.74
N LEU A 133 -4.35 25.44 16.53
CA LEU A 133 -3.64 24.73 17.60
C LEU A 133 -2.81 25.67 18.49
N LEU A 134 -2.14 26.67 17.90
CA LEU A 134 -1.32 27.62 18.67
C LEU A 134 -2.17 28.49 19.61
N ARG A 135 -3.44 28.75 19.24
CA ARG A 135 -4.41 29.48 20.08
C ARG A 135 -5.11 28.60 21.11
N SER A 136 -5.28 27.31 20.82
CA SER A 136 -6.06 26.40 21.68
C SER A 136 -5.21 25.54 22.61
N THR A 137 -3.90 25.38 22.36
CA THR A 137 -3.02 24.58 23.21
C THR A 137 -1.60 25.15 23.35
N VAL A 138 -1.03 24.97 24.54
CA VAL A 138 0.39 25.25 24.82
C VAL A 138 1.32 24.28 24.09
N ASN A 139 0.84 23.08 23.73
CA ASN A 139 1.63 22.04 23.07
C ASN A 139 1.10 21.76 21.67
N ALA A 140 1.28 22.72 20.75
CA ALA A 140 0.98 22.50 19.34
C ALA A 140 1.96 21.48 18.75
N ARG A 141 1.45 20.47 18.05
CA ARG A 141 2.28 19.44 17.41
C ARG A 141 3.04 20.06 16.23
N ALA A 142 4.34 19.78 16.14
CA ALA A 142 5.14 20.18 15.00
C ALA A 142 4.78 19.36 13.74
N VAL A 143 5.11 19.91 12.57
CA VAL A 143 5.06 19.18 11.30
C VAL A 143 6.01 17.99 11.38
N SER A 144 5.49 16.78 11.13
CA SER A 144 6.28 15.55 11.18
C SER A 144 6.85 15.15 9.82
N GLU A 145 6.18 15.53 8.72
CA GLU A 145 6.51 15.08 7.38
C GLU A 145 6.31 16.19 6.35
N VAL A 146 7.18 16.19 5.33
CA VAL A 146 7.11 17.12 4.21
C VAL A 146 7.14 16.31 2.92
N TRP A 147 6.15 16.55 2.07
CA TRP A 147 5.98 15.85 0.80
C TRP A 147 6.36 16.79 -0.33
N LEU A 148 7.24 16.33 -1.23
CA LEU A 148 7.73 17.13 -2.35
C LEU A 148 7.52 16.37 -3.66
N ALA A 149 6.80 16.99 -4.59
CA ALA A 149 6.69 16.49 -5.96
C ALA A 149 7.84 17.08 -6.81
N THR A 150 8.64 16.20 -7.43
CA THR A 150 9.76 16.60 -8.29
C THR A 150 9.85 15.69 -9.51
N GLY A 151 10.36 16.23 -10.63
CA GLY A 151 10.70 15.44 -11.83
C GLY A 151 12.13 14.91 -11.86
N ASP A 152 13.01 15.41 -10.99
CA ASP A 152 14.41 14.95 -10.83
C ASP A 152 14.62 14.44 -9.41
N GLN A 153 14.19 13.21 -9.19
CA GLN A 153 14.14 12.60 -7.86
C GLN A 153 15.54 12.33 -7.27
N PRO A 154 16.53 11.78 -8.00
CA PRO A 154 17.86 11.56 -7.46
C PRO A 154 18.56 12.86 -7.04
N GLY A 155 18.45 13.92 -7.86
CA GLY A 155 19.05 15.23 -7.57
C GLY A 155 18.45 15.87 -6.32
N VAL A 156 17.12 15.88 -6.23
CA VAL A 156 16.39 16.51 -5.12
C VAL A 156 16.51 15.73 -3.81
N THR A 157 16.57 14.40 -3.84
CA THR A 157 16.69 13.58 -2.61
C THR A 157 17.96 13.89 -1.85
N ALA A 158 19.10 14.02 -2.54
CA ALA A 158 20.39 14.34 -1.93
C ALA A 158 20.40 15.75 -1.32
N GLU A 159 19.82 16.73 -2.02
CA GLU A 159 19.72 18.11 -1.55
C GLU A 159 18.77 18.23 -0.35
N ALA A 160 17.61 17.56 -0.40
CA ALA A 160 16.67 17.48 0.70
C ALA A 160 17.30 16.85 1.95
N ALA A 161 18.07 15.77 1.79
CA ALA A 161 18.80 15.14 2.89
C ALA A 161 19.85 16.07 3.53
N ALA A 162 20.53 16.89 2.71
CA ALA A 162 21.47 17.88 3.21
C ALA A 162 20.77 19.01 4.00
N LEU A 163 19.58 19.44 3.55
CA LEU A 163 18.80 20.52 4.17
C LEU A 163 18.07 20.08 5.45
N ALA A 164 17.49 18.87 5.46
CA ALA A 164 16.63 18.41 6.55
C ALA A 164 17.41 18.05 7.84
N GLY A 165 18.73 17.92 7.73
CA GLY A 165 19.63 17.66 8.85
C GLY A 165 19.65 16.20 9.31
N PRO A 166 20.49 15.86 10.31
CA PRO A 166 20.83 14.48 10.64
C PRO A 166 19.71 13.68 11.34
N ARG A 167 18.57 14.30 11.65
CA ARG A 167 17.44 13.66 12.32
C ARG A 167 16.25 13.41 11.39
N ALA A 168 16.32 13.88 10.14
CA ALA A 168 15.27 13.67 9.16
C ALA A 168 15.57 12.40 8.37
N GLU A 169 14.52 11.62 8.12
CA GLU A 169 14.55 10.54 7.15
C GLU A 169 14.05 11.10 5.81
N VAL A 170 14.85 10.94 4.76
CA VAL A 170 14.48 11.33 3.41
C VAL A 170 14.34 10.06 2.59
N SER A 171 13.12 9.79 2.15
CA SER A 171 12.80 8.65 1.29
C SER A 171 12.26 9.15 -0.05
N ALA A 172 12.62 8.44 -1.10
CA ALA A 172 12.17 8.70 -2.45
C ALA A 172 11.05 7.72 -2.80
N ALA A 173 10.06 8.13 -3.59
CA ALA A 173 9.02 7.24 -4.12
C ALA A 173 9.58 5.99 -4.86
N GLU A 174 10.78 6.08 -5.43
CA GLU A 174 11.47 4.98 -6.12
C GLU A 174 12.02 3.94 -5.14
N ASP A 175 12.34 4.34 -3.90
CA ASP A 175 12.79 3.41 -2.86
C ASP A 175 11.67 2.42 -2.50
N PHE A 176 10.41 2.82 -2.69
CA PHE A 176 9.24 1.95 -2.52
C PHE A 176 8.92 1.12 -3.77
N ALA A 177 9.52 1.42 -4.93
CA ALA A 177 9.36 0.59 -6.14
C ALA A 177 10.13 -0.73 -6.02
N ASP A 178 11.24 -0.73 -5.28
CA ASP A 178 12.00 -1.91 -4.86
C ASP A 178 11.62 -2.33 -3.43
N ASP A 179 10.31 -2.41 -3.14
CA ASP A 179 9.80 -2.82 -1.84
C ASP A 179 10.41 -4.18 -1.41
N PRO A 180 11.17 -4.22 -0.28
CA PRO A 180 11.85 -5.43 0.20
C PRO A 180 10.88 -6.56 0.56
N VAL A 181 9.59 -6.28 0.71
CA VAL A 181 8.55 -7.29 0.97
C VAL A 181 8.05 -7.90 -0.34
N SER A 182 7.86 -7.09 -1.38
CA SER A 182 7.32 -7.54 -2.66
C SER A 182 8.29 -8.41 -3.49
N ALA A 183 9.60 -8.11 -3.45
CA ALA A 183 10.60 -8.81 -4.26
C ALA A 183 10.75 -10.31 -3.89
N PRO A 184 10.86 -10.70 -2.61
CA PRO A 184 10.87 -12.11 -2.21
C PRO A 184 9.56 -12.82 -2.55
N ALA A 185 8.41 -12.18 -2.37
CA ALA A 185 7.11 -12.76 -2.69
C ALA A 185 7.03 -13.15 -4.17
N ARG A 186 7.50 -12.28 -5.08
CA ARG A 186 7.59 -12.57 -6.52
C ARG A 186 8.44 -13.81 -6.79
N ALA A 187 9.59 -13.95 -6.12
CA ALA A 187 10.46 -15.11 -6.29
C ALA A 187 9.78 -16.41 -5.84
N VAL A 188 9.07 -16.39 -4.70
CA VAL A 188 8.33 -17.55 -4.18
C VAL A 188 7.22 -17.98 -5.14
N TYR A 189 6.47 -17.05 -5.72
CA TYR A 189 5.44 -17.39 -6.71
C TYR A 189 6.02 -18.03 -7.98
N TRP A 190 7.20 -17.60 -8.43
CA TRP A 190 7.88 -18.27 -9.55
C TRP A 190 8.34 -19.68 -9.20
N ILE A 191 8.88 -19.89 -8.00
CA ILE A 191 9.24 -21.22 -7.51
C ILE A 191 8.00 -22.11 -7.46
N ALA A 192 6.89 -21.60 -6.93
CA ALA A 192 5.63 -22.32 -6.87
C ALA A 192 5.12 -22.69 -8.28
N ALA A 193 5.22 -21.78 -9.25
CA ALA A 193 4.84 -22.05 -10.64
C ALA A 193 5.70 -23.14 -11.28
N VAL A 194 7.02 -23.14 -11.04
CA VAL A 194 7.94 -24.19 -11.50
C VAL A 194 7.61 -25.54 -10.85
N CYS A 195 7.35 -25.57 -9.54
CA CYS A 195 6.93 -26.79 -8.85
C CYS A 195 5.60 -27.32 -9.39
N ALA A 196 4.61 -26.46 -9.64
CA ALA A 196 3.34 -26.83 -10.25
C ALA A 196 3.55 -27.44 -11.66
N LEU A 197 4.45 -26.85 -12.45
CA LEU A 197 4.83 -27.40 -13.76
C LEU A 197 5.44 -28.80 -13.60
N LEU A 198 6.40 -28.98 -12.70
CA LEU A 198 7.05 -30.27 -12.45
C LEU A 198 6.06 -31.35 -12.00
N LEU A 199 5.05 -30.97 -11.21
CA LEU A 199 3.96 -31.88 -10.79
C LEU A 199 2.99 -32.21 -11.94
N ALA A 200 2.77 -31.28 -12.87
CA ALA A 200 1.90 -31.51 -14.02
C ALA A 200 2.50 -32.51 -15.03
N LEU A 201 3.83 -32.53 -15.21
CA LEU A 201 4.52 -33.42 -16.15
C LEU A 201 4.13 -34.91 -15.99
N PRO A 202 4.27 -35.54 -14.81
CA PRO A 202 3.90 -36.94 -14.64
C PRO A 202 2.40 -37.19 -14.78
N ALA A 203 1.54 -36.21 -14.45
CA ALA A 203 0.10 -36.33 -14.63
C ALA A 203 -0.26 -36.45 -16.12
N VAL A 204 0.32 -35.60 -16.98
CA VAL A 204 0.12 -35.66 -18.44
C VAL A 204 0.61 -37.00 -19.00
N VAL A 205 1.79 -37.45 -18.57
CA VAL A 205 2.34 -38.76 -18.99
C VAL A 205 1.45 -39.92 -18.52
N ALA A 206 0.95 -39.88 -17.30
CA ALA A 206 0.05 -40.91 -16.75
C ALA A 206 -1.27 -40.98 -17.53
N VAL A 207 -1.85 -39.83 -17.90
CA VAL A 207 -3.05 -39.78 -18.75
C VAL A 207 -2.77 -40.38 -20.13
N ALA A 208 -1.66 -40.01 -20.77
CA ALA A 208 -1.27 -40.57 -22.06
C ALA A 208 -1.04 -42.09 -21.99
N LEU A 209 -0.41 -42.58 -20.92
CA LEU A 209 -0.21 -44.02 -20.68
C LEU A 209 -1.53 -44.76 -20.47
N THR A 210 -2.44 -44.20 -19.67
CA THR A 210 -3.77 -44.77 -19.40
C THR A 210 -4.60 -44.86 -20.68
N GLN A 211 -4.56 -43.82 -21.51
CA GLN A 211 -5.21 -43.86 -22.83
C GLN A 211 -4.55 -44.87 -23.78
N ALA A 212 -3.23 -45.08 -23.68
CA ALA A 212 -2.52 -46.05 -24.51
C ALA A 212 -2.85 -47.49 -24.14
N THR A 213 -3.11 -47.77 -22.86
CA THR A 213 -3.43 -49.13 -22.38
C THR A 213 -4.90 -49.47 -22.58
N ALA A 214 -5.81 -48.54 -22.28
CA ALA A 214 -7.26 -48.77 -22.37
C ALA A 214 -7.73 -49.06 -23.81
N ARG A 215 -7.07 -48.47 -24.82
CA ARG A 215 -7.50 -48.54 -26.23
C ARG A 215 -6.76 -49.58 -27.07
N ARG A 216 -5.97 -50.47 -26.47
CA ARG A 216 -5.21 -51.50 -27.23
C ARG A 216 -6.13 -52.46 -28.00
N GLY A 217 -7.26 -52.85 -27.42
CA GLY A 217 -8.22 -53.75 -28.10
C GLY A 217 -8.85 -53.11 -29.35
N GLU A 218 -9.14 -51.80 -29.31
CA GLU A 218 -9.68 -51.07 -30.46
C GLU A 218 -8.71 -51.05 -31.65
N VAL A 219 -7.40 -51.03 -31.38
CA VAL A 219 -6.36 -51.02 -32.42
C VAL A 219 -6.34 -52.33 -33.21
N VAL A 220 -6.52 -53.46 -32.52
CA VAL A 220 -6.56 -54.80 -33.13
C VAL A 220 -7.78 -54.92 -34.05
N VAL A 221 -8.95 -54.49 -33.58
CA VAL A 221 -10.20 -54.50 -34.36
C VAL A 221 -10.09 -53.62 -35.60
N LEU A 222 -9.62 -52.38 -35.47
CA LEU A 222 -9.51 -51.47 -36.61
C LEU A 222 -8.48 -51.93 -37.65
N ARG A 223 -7.44 -52.65 -37.22
CA ARG A 223 -6.49 -53.29 -38.15
C ARG A 223 -7.15 -54.44 -38.92
N ALA A 224 -8.00 -55.23 -38.27
CA ALA A 224 -8.76 -56.30 -38.92
C ALA A 224 -9.71 -55.76 -40.01
N VAL A 225 -10.22 -54.54 -39.85
CA VAL A 225 -11.05 -53.83 -40.86
C VAL A 225 -10.19 -53.10 -41.91
N GLY A 226 -8.86 -53.20 -41.87
CA GLY A 226 -7.95 -52.69 -42.89
C GLY A 226 -7.48 -51.24 -42.70
N VAL A 227 -7.71 -50.63 -41.54
CA VAL A 227 -7.23 -49.26 -41.28
C VAL A 227 -5.71 -49.26 -41.13
N GLY A 228 -5.03 -48.42 -41.92
CA GLY A 228 -3.57 -48.30 -41.89
C GLY A 228 -3.01 -47.73 -40.59
N SER A 229 -1.85 -48.22 -40.16
CA SER A 229 -1.16 -47.83 -38.91
C SER A 229 -0.85 -46.33 -38.82
N VAL A 230 -0.58 -45.67 -39.95
CA VAL A 230 -0.30 -44.23 -40.02
C VAL A 230 -1.56 -43.41 -39.76
N GLN A 231 -2.72 -43.88 -40.24
CA GLN A 231 -3.99 -43.17 -40.12
C GLN A 231 -4.55 -43.26 -38.70
N GLN A 232 -4.42 -44.43 -38.05
CA GLN A 232 -4.73 -44.59 -36.63
C GLN A 232 -3.82 -43.70 -35.76
N ALA A 233 -2.51 -43.71 -35.99
CA ALA A 233 -1.58 -42.90 -35.21
C ALA A 233 -1.80 -41.39 -35.37
N ARG A 234 -2.11 -40.91 -36.57
CA ARG A 234 -2.44 -39.49 -36.82
C ARG A 234 -3.71 -39.06 -36.10
N THR A 235 -4.78 -39.83 -36.21
CA THR A 235 -6.08 -39.51 -35.61
C THR A 235 -5.98 -39.49 -34.08
N ARG A 236 -5.33 -40.50 -33.50
CA ARG A 236 -5.13 -40.59 -32.05
C ARG A 236 -4.22 -39.50 -31.49
N ARG A 237 -3.17 -39.13 -32.24
CA ARG A 237 -2.33 -37.98 -31.89
C ARG A 237 -3.15 -36.69 -31.90
N ALA A 238 -3.98 -36.47 -32.92
CA ALA A 238 -4.81 -35.27 -33.02
C ALA A 238 -5.85 -35.20 -31.88
N GLU A 239 -6.44 -36.34 -31.50
CA GLU A 239 -7.37 -36.44 -30.37
C GLU A 239 -6.69 -36.04 -29.05
N LEU A 240 -5.55 -36.66 -28.72
CA LEU A 240 -4.82 -36.36 -27.49
C LEU A 240 -4.31 -34.90 -27.49
N PHE A 241 -3.75 -34.44 -28.60
CA PHE A 241 -3.25 -33.07 -28.72
C PHE A 241 -4.37 -32.04 -28.56
N GLY A 242 -5.54 -32.28 -29.16
CA GLY A 242 -6.70 -31.40 -29.01
C GLY A 242 -7.19 -31.33 -27.56
N LEU A 243 -7.24 -32.47 -26.87
CA LEU A 243 -7.64 -32.54 -25.47
C LEU A 243 -6.64 -31.85 -24.53
N GLU A 244 -5.34 -32.06 -24.74
CA GLU A 244 -4.28 -31.39 -23.96
C GLU A 244 -4.24 -29.88 -24.23
N LEU A 245 -4.39 -29.44 -25.48
CA LEU A 245 -4.45 -28.01 -25.82
C LEU A 245 -5.67 -27.33 -25.20
N ALA A 246 -6.83 -28.00 -25.22
CA ALA A 246 -8.04 -27.51 -24.55
C ALA A 246 -7.84 -27.39 -23.04
N ALA A 247 -7.15 -28.35 -22.42
CA ALA A 247 -6.80 -28.30 -20.99
C ALA A 247 -5.86 -27.12 -20.69
N VAL A 248 -4.83 -26.89 -21.51
CA VAL A 248 -3.92 -25.73 -21.37
C VAL A 248 -4.69 -24.41 -21.51
N ALA A 249 -5.56 -24.29 -22.52
CA ALA A 249 -6.37 -23.09 -22.71
C ALA A 249 -7.31 -22.84 -21.53
N THR A 250 -7.96 -23.89 -21.03
CA THR A 250 -8.86 -23.81 -19.86
C THR A 250 -8.08 -23.42 -18.60
N GLY A 251 -6.92 -24.02 -18.38
CA GLY A 251 -6.04 -23.67 -17.26
C GLY A 251 -5.55 -22.22 -17.32
N LEU A 252 -5.17 -21.73 -18.51
CA LEU A 252 -4.77 -20.34 -18.72
C LEU A 252 -5.92 -19.37 -18.41
N LEU A 253 -7.11 -19.62 -18.97
CA LEU A 253 -8.29 -18.78 -18.73
C LEU A 253 -8.69 -18.78 -17.25
N THR A 254 -8.64 -19.94 -16.60
CA THR A 254 -8.94 -20.08 -15.17
C THR A 254 -7.92 -19.35 -14.32
N GLY A 255 -6.62 -19.50 -14.62
CA GLY A 255 -5.54 -18.81 -13.91
C GLY A 255 -5.63 -17.28 -14.06
N LEU A 256 -5.94 -16.79 -15.26
CA LEU A 256 -6.19 -15.36 -15.50
C LEU A 256 -7.42 -14.86 -14.73
N GLY A 257 -8.51 -15.63 -14.73
CA GLY A 257 -9.73 -15.30 -13.99
C GLY A 257 -9.49 -15.25 -12.48
N ILE A 258 -8.83 -16.25 -11.91
CA ILE A 258 -8.47 -16.29 -10.49
C ILE A 258 -7.54 -15.12 -10.13
N SER A 259 -6.55 -14.82 -10.98
CA SER A 259 -5.63 -13.69 -10.75
C SER A 259 -6.36 -12.36 -10.77
N ALA A 260 -7.28 -12.17 -11.71
CA ALA A 260 -8.10 -10.96 -11.81
C ALA A 260 -9.05 -10.78 -10.62
N LEU A 261 -9.56 -11.87 -10.06
CA LEU A 261 -10.53 -11.85 -8.96
C LEU A 261 -9.87 -11.74 -7.57
N ILE A 262 -8.72 -12.38 -7.36
CA ILE A 262 -8.18 -12.57 -6.01
C ILE A 262 -6.92 -11.73 -5.77
N MET A 263 -6.09 -11.46 -6.78
CA MET A 263 -4.76 -10.93 -6.54
C MET A 263 -4.78 -9.52 -5.91
N THR A 264 -5.69 -8.66 -6.34
CA THR A 264 -5.84 -7.31 -5.78
C THR A 264 -6.23 -7.37 -4.29
N ASP A 265 -7.18 -8.21 -3.94
CA ASP A 265 -7.63 -8.37 -2.55
C ASP A 265 -6.56 -9.02 -1.68
N LEU A 266 -5.83 -9.99 -2.24
CA LEU A 266 -4.70 -10.62 -1.56
C LEU A 266 -3.60 -9.61 -1.26
N VAL A 267 -3.22 -8.77 -2.22
CA VAL A 267 -2.21 -7.71 -2.02
C VAL A 267 -2.69 -6.73 -0.96
N ARG A 268 -3.95 -6.29 -1.00
CA ARG A 268 -4.52 -5.40 0.02
C ARG A 268 -4.52 -6.04 1.41
N ALA A 269 -4.80 -7.33 1.51
CA ALA A 269 -4.79 -8.04 2.78
C ALA A 269 -3.38 -8.21 3.36
N THR A 270 -2.36 -8.28 2.50
CA THR A 270 -0.95 -8.44 2.92
C THR A 270 -0.22 -7.10 3.08
N SER A 271 -0.75 -6.01 2.54
CA SER A 271 -0.18 -4.66 2.57
C SER A 271 -1.12 -3.70 3.32
N PRO A 272 -1.06 -3.65 4.67
CA PRO A 272 -1.98 -2.86 5.49
C PRO A 272 -1.94 -1.35 5.19
N GLN A 273 -0.85 -0.87 4.59
CA GLN A 273 -0.64 0.54 4.23
C GLN A 273 -1.35 0.94 2.91
N THR A 274 -1.86 -0.02 2.14
CA THR A 274 -2.47 0.25 0.83
C THR A 274 -3.96 0.52 0.97
N SER A 275 -4.33 1.80 1.09
CA SER A 275 -5.73 2.22 1.13
C SER A 275 -6.55 1.68 -0.05
N ALA A 276 -7.79 1.27 0.23
CA ALA A 276 -8.75 0.77 -0.77
C ALA A 276 -8.97 1.75 -1.94
N ALA A 277 -8.76 3.04 -1.68
CA ALA A 277 -8.92 4.11 -2.65
C ALA A 277 -7.77 4.22 -3.66
N VAL A 278 -6.59 3.63 -3.38
CA VAL A 278 -5.47 3.63 -4.33
C VAL A 278 -5.74 2.57 -5.42
N PRO A 279 -5.81 2.96 -6.71
CA PRO A 279 -6.04 2.00 -7.78
C PRO A 279 -4.83 1.08 -7.93
N LEU A 280 -5.04 -0.23 -7.77
CA LEU A 280 -4.03 -1.25 -8.04
C LEU A 280 -4.20 -1.76 -9.46
N SER A 281 -3.20 -1.55 -10.31
CA SER A 281 -3.17 -2.09 -11.66
C SER A 281 -2.49 -3.45 -11.68
N LEU A 282 -3.14 -4.44 -12.27
CA LEU A 282 -2.51 -5.74 -12.54
C LEU A 282 -1.60 -5.60 -13.76
N THR A 283 -0.31 -5.88 -13.56
CA THR A 283 0.66 -5.96 -14.65
C THR A 283 1.12 -7.40 -14.83
N ALA A 284 1.27 -7.80 -16.09
CA ALA A 284 1.72 -9.15 -16.45
C ALA A 284 3.22 -9.14 -16.79
N SER A 285 3.97 -10.05 -16.19
CA SER A 285 5.36 -10.33 -16.57
C SER A 285 5.37 -11.27 -17.78
N TRP A 286 5.15 -10.69 -18.96
CA TRP A 286 4.96 -11.44 -20.21
C TRP A 286 6.13 -12.36 -20.56
N LEU A 287 7.37 -11.90 -20.39
CA LEU A 287 8.55 -12.69 -20.77
C LEU A 287 8.67 -14.02 -20.00
N PRO A 288 8.74 -14.05 -18.67
CA PRO A 288 8.80 -15.31 -17.93
C PRO A 288 7.49 -16.11 -18.04
N GLY A 289 6.33 -15.44 -18.13
CA GLY A 289 5.04 -16.11 -18.31
C GLY A 289 4.93 -16.87 -19.64
N THR A 290 5.38 -16.25 -20.73
CA THR A 290 5.40 -16.88 -22.06
C THR A 290 6.42 -18.01 -22.15
N LEU A 291 7.58 -17.91 -21.48
CA LEU A 291 8.55 -19.00 -21.38
C LEU A 291 7.95 -20.22 -20.67
N LEU A 292 7.25 -20.02 -19.55
CA LEU A 292 6.62 -21.11 -18.80
C LEU A 292 5.47 -21.76 -19.60
N LEU A 293 4.67 -20.94 -20.29
CA LEU A 293 3.64 -21.43 -21.21
C LEU A 293 4.25 -22.21 -22.38
N ALA A 294 5.34 -21.71 -22.98
CA ALA A 294 6.04 -22.40 -24.04
C ALA A 294 6.59 -23.76 -23.58
N ALA A 295 7.12 -23.85 -22.35
CA ALA A 295 7.55 -25.11 -21.77
C ALA A 295 6.40 -26.12 -21.65
N ILE A 296 5.22 -25.69 -21.16
CA ILE A 296 4.01 -26.53 -21.09
C ILE A 296 3.61 -27.03 -22.48
N VAL A 297 3.54 -26.14 -23.48
CA VAL A 297 3.16 -26.48 -24.85
C VAL A 297 4.15 -27.46 -25.46
N VAL A 298 5.45 -27.24 -25.27
CA VAL A 298 6.51 -28.16 -25.73
C VAL A 298 6.36 -29.54 -25.10
N THR A 299 6.05 -29.62 -23.79
CA THR A 299 5.76 -30.89 -23.13
C THR A 299 4.56 -31.59 -23.76
N VAL A 300 3.44 -30.90 -23.92
CA VAL A 300 2.21 -31.43 -24.54
C VAL A 300 2.50 -31.98 -25.95
N VAL A 301 3.20 -31.19 -26.77
CA VAL A 301 3.64 -31.63 -28.10
C VAL A 301 4.51 -32.89 -27.99
N ALA A 302 5.53 -32.90 -27.12
CA ALA A 302 6.43 -34.04 -26.96
C ALA A 302 5.68 -35.32 -26.54
N VAL A 303 4.75 -35.22 -25.59
CA VAL A 303 3.93 -36.35 -25.12
C VAL A 303 3.00 -36.85 -26.23
N ALA A 304 2.30 -35.96 -26.94
CA ALA A 304 1.42 -36.36 -28.06
C ALA A 304 2.20 -37.03 -29.20
N PHE A 305 3.41 -36.55 -29.50
CA PHE A 305 4.29 -37.19 -30.50
C PHE A 305 4.78 -38.55 -30.03
N TRP A 306 5.22 -38.66 -28.78
CA TRP A 306 5.63 -39.92 -28.15
C TRP A 306 4.49 -40.94 -28.14
N TYR A 307 3.30 -40.54 -27.71
CA TYR A 307 2.08 -41.36 -27.71
C TYR A 307 1.78 -41.91 -29.12
N GLY A 308 1.79 -41.06 -30.14
CA GLY A 308 1.59 -41.51 -31.52
C GLY A 308 2.65 -42.48 -32.03
N ARG A 309 3.92 -42.35 -31.59
CA ARG A 309 4.98 -43.32 -31.91
C ARG A 309 4.75 -44.65 -31.19
N THR A 310 4.32 -44.61 -29.94
CA THR A 310 4.00 -45.80 -29.13
C THR A 310 2.83 -46.58 -29.73
N VAL A 311 1.76 -45.90 -30.14
CA VAL A 311 0.63 -46.53 -30.85
C VAL A 311 1.10 -47.16 -32.17
N ARG A 312 1.91 -46.45 -32.98
CA ARG A 312 2.46 -47.03 -34.21
C ARG A 312 3.29 -48.29 -33.97
N ARG A 313 4.07 -48.34 -32.88
CA ARG A 313 4.83 -49.53 -32.49
C ARG A 313 3.91 -50.68 -32.08
N GLN A 314 2.87 -50.40 -31.29
CA GLN A 314 1.89 -51.41 -30.88
C GLN A 314 1.14 -52.01 -32.07
N VAL A 315 0.78 -51.21 -33.08
CA VAL A 315 0.14 -51.70 -34.31
C VAL A 315 1.06 -52.65 -35.09
N LEU A 316 2.36 -52.40 -35.10
CA LEU A 316 3.34 -53.22 -35.82
C LEU A 316 3.72 -54.50 -35.06
N ASP A 317 3.44 -54.55 -33.76
CA ASP A 317 3.73 -55.71 -32.94
C ASP A 317 2.71 -56.82 -33.18
N LEU A 318 3.15 -57.89 -33.82
CA LEU A 318 2.34 -59.06 -34.20
C LEU A 318 2.32 -60.14 -33.12
N THR A 319 3.09 -59.97 -32.04
CA THR A 319 3.23 -60.99 -30.98
C THR A 319 2.10 -60.96 -29.95
N TRP A 320 1.28 -59.92 -29.98
CA TRP A 320 0.17 -59.76 -29.05
C TRP A 320 -1.04 -60.59 -29.51
N ARG A 321 -1.50 -61.54 -28.68
CA ARG A 321 -2.73 -62.34 -28.88
C ARG A 321 -3.71 -62.08 -27.73
N GLU A 322 -4.94 -61.68 -28.08
CA GLU A 322 -6.07 -61.45 -27.14
C GLU A 322 -6.49 -62.75 -26.46
N GLU A 323 -6.19 -63.87 -27.11
CA GLU A 323 -6.63 -65.22 -26.81
C GLU A 323 -5.96 -65.86 -25.57
N ILE A 324 -4.91 -65.23 -25.00
CA ILE A 324 -4.11 -65.79 -23.88
C ILE A 324 -4.47 -65.11 -22.54
N ARG A 325 -5.62 -64.45 -22.43
CA ARG A 325 -6.11 -63.87 -21.16
C ARG A 325 -7.57 -64.22 -20.88
#